data_AF-A0A1G6UFL5-F1
#
_entry.id   AF-A0A1G6UFL5-F1
#
_cell.length_a   1.000
_cell.length_b   1.000
_cell.length_c   1.000
_cell.angle_alpha   90.00
_cell.angle_beta   90.00
_cell.angle_gamma   90.00
#
_symmetry.space_group_name_H-M   'P 1'
#
loop_
_entity.id
_entity.type
_entity.pdbx_description
1 polymer ?
#
loop_
_entity_poly.entity_id
_entity_poly.type
_entity_poly.pdbx_seq_one_letter_code
_entity_poly.pdbx_strand_id
1 'polypeptide(L)'
;MKLSRLALAIALAPSLVLAETPSRDDALKLDDTLITANRDVQKRSESSSAVSVFTRADIERLRPASVNELLARVPGVQVVQK
;
A
#
# COMPACT_ATOMS: atom_id res chain seq x y z
N MET A 1 -11.49 -17.61 42.53
CA MET A 1 -11.56 -17.67 41.04
C MET A 1 -12.10 -16.40 40.35
N LYS A 2 -12.53 -15.35 41.07
CA LYS A 2 -13.09 -14.13 40.44
C LYS A 2 -12.02 -13.10 40.04
N LEU A 3 -10.88 -13.06 40.74
CA LEU A 3 -9.78 -12.13 40.49
C LEU A 3 -8.98 -12.45 39.22
N SER A 4 -8.96 -13.72 38.79
CA SER A 4 -8.22 -14.17 37.61
C SER A 4 -8.72 -13.56 36.31
N ARG A 5 -10.04 -13.31 36.20
CA ARG A 5 -10.63 -12.69 35.01
C ARG A 5 -10.29 -11.20 34.92
N LEU A 6 -10.20 -10.53 36.06
CA LEU A 6 -9.83 -9.12 36.14
C LEU A 6 -8.35 -8.90 35.81
N ALA A 7 -7.47 -9.77 36.32
CA ALA A 7 -6.05 -9.74 36.00
C ALA A 7 -5.78 -9.98 34.50
N LEU A 8 -6.51 -10.91 33.88
CA LEU A 8 -6.41 -11.16 32.44
C LEU A 8 -6.90 -9.96 31.62
N ALA A 9 -8.01 -9.32 32.02
CA ALA A 9 -8.52 -8.13 31.33
C ALA A 9 -7.54 -6.95 31.40
N ILE A 10 -6.88 -6.74 32.53
CA ILE A 10 -5.87 -5.69 32.70
C ILE A 10 -4.61 -6.00 31.87
N ALA A 11 -4.18 -7.27 31.83
CA ALA A 11 -3.04 -7.69 31.01
C ALA A 11 -3.30 -7.54 29.50
N LEU A 12 -4.54 -7.67 29.05
CA LEU A 12 -4.94 -7.51 27.64
C LEU A 12 -5.35 -6.08 27.26
N ALA A 13 -5.55 -5.17 28.22
CA ALA A 13 -5.93 -3.78 27.93
C ALA A 13 -4.99 -3.06 26.92
N PRO A 14 -3.64 -3.19 27.00
CA PRO A 14 -2.76 -2.51 26.05
C PRO A 14 -2.79 -3.09 24.64
N SER A 15 -3.26 -4.34 24.42
CA SER A 15 -3.33 -4.91 23.07
C SER A 15 -4.44 -4.32 22.22
N LEU A 16 -5.41 -3.62 22.82
CA LEU A 16 -6.47 -2.92 22.09
C LEU A 16 -5.95 -1.68 21.36
N VAL A 17 -4.84 -1.08 21.81
CA VAL A 17 -4.20 0.07 21.15
C VAL A 17 -3.41 -0.35 19.90
N LEU A 18 -2.95 -1.61 19.85
CA LEU A 18 -2.25 -2.16 18.68
C LEU A 18 -3.19 -2.78 17.64
N ALA A 19 -4.49 -2.80 17.90
CA ALA A 19 -5.46 -3.28 16.92
C ALA A 19 -5.63 -2.22 15.82
N GLU A 20 -4.87 -2.38 14.73
CA GLU A 20 -5.05 -1.59 13.53
C GLU A 20 -6.42 -1.91 12.93
N THR A 21 -7.40 -1.03 13.16
CA THR A 21 -8.70 -1.13 12.51
C THR A 21 -8.54 -0.59 11.09
N PRO A 22 -8.64 -1.43 10.04
CA PRO A 22 -8.66 -0.89 8.69
C PRO A 22 -9.82 0.10 8.60
N SER A 23 -9.57 1.27 8.01
CA SER A 23 -10.65 2.22 7.78
C SER A 23 -11.73 1.54 6.92
N ARG A 24 -12.99 1.93 7.08
CA ARG A 24 -14.09 1.36 6.30
C ARG A 24 -13.82 1.45 4.79
N ASP A 25 -13.17 2.52 4.36
CA ASP A 25 -12.78 2.71 2.96
C ASP A 25 -11.67 1.75 2.54
N ASP A 26 -10.70 1.46 3.41
CA ASP A 26 -9.63 0.51 3.09
C ASP A 26 -10.13 -0.94 3.07
N ALA A 27 -11.13 -1.27 3.88
CA ALA A 27 -11.78 -2.59 3.84
C ALA A 27 -12.62 -2.81 2.56
N LEU A 28 -13.04 -1.73 1.89
CA LEU A 28 -13.82 -1.78 0.65
C LEU A 28 -12.95 -1.64 -0.60
N LYS A 29 -11.70 -1.20 -0.45
CA LYS A 29 -10.75 -1.13 -1.55
C LYS A 29 -10.26 -2.52 -1.89
N LEU A 30 -10.19 -2.78 -3.19
CA LEU A 30 -9.56 -3.99 -3.70
C LEU A 30 -8.04 -3.91 -3.46
N ASP A 31 -7.42 -5.06 -3.21
CA ASP A 31 -5.97 -5.17 -3.08
C ASP A 31 -5.24 -4.58 -4.30
N ASP A 32 -4.07 -3.97 -4.06
CA ASP A 32 -3.19 -3.45 -5.11
C ASP A 32 -2.76 -4.58 -6.06
N THR A 33 -3.41 -4.60 -7.21
CA THR A 33 -3.29 -5.66 -8.22
C THR A 33 -2.50 -5.15 -9.42
N LEU A 34 -1.56 -5.97 -9.90
CA LEU A 34 -0.72 -5.69 -11.05
C LEU A 34 -1.02 -6.65 -12.19
N ILE A 35 -1.19 -6.10 -13.38
CA ILE A 35 -1.36 -6.86 -14.63
C ILE A 35 -0.14 -6.68 -15.53
N THR A 36 0.49 -5.51 -15.53
CA THR A 36 1.59 -5.16 -16.44
C THR A 36 2.81 -6.08 -16.35
N ALA A 37 3.04 -6.71 -15.19
CA ALA A 37 4.20 -7.59 -14.98
C ALA A 37 4.13 -8.86 -15.85
N ASN A 38 2.99 -9.57 -15.84
CA ASN A 38 2.85 -10.89 -16.45
C ASN A 38 1.63 -11.03 -17.38
N ARG A 39 0.84 -9.96 -17.56
CA ARG A 39 -0.48 -9.92 -18.24
C ARG A 39 -1.59 -10.70 -17.55
N ASP A 40 -1.31 -11.24 -16.37
CA ASP A 40 -2.28 -11.87 -15.48
C ASP A 40 -2.54 -11.01 -14.25
N VAL A 41 -3.72 -11.16 -13.64
CA VAL A 41 -4.14 -10.47 -12.43
C VAL A 41 -3.38 -11.07 -11.24
N GLN A 42 -2.38 -10.35 -10.71
CA GLN A 42 -1.55 -10.80 -9.59
C GLN A 42 -1.45 -9.72 -8.51
N LYS A 43 -1.40 -10.12 -7.22
CA LYS A 43 -1.14 -9.14 -6.15
C LYS A 43 0.28 -8.62 -6.27
N ARG A 44 0.48 -7.35 -5.89
CA ARG A 44 1.82 -6.73 -5.94
C ARG A 44 2.89 -7.51 -5.16
N SER A 45 2.53 -8.09 -4.02
CA SER A 45 3.43 -8.90 -3.18
C SER A 45 3.82 -10.25 -3.79
N GLU A 46 3.02 -10.75 -4.74
CA GLU A 46 3.23 -12.05 -5.40
C GLU A 46 4.01 -11.90 -6.71
N SER A 47 4.16 -10.68 -7.22
CA SER A 47 4.93 -10.43 -8.44
C SER A 47 6.43 -10.47 -8.17
N SER A 48 7.17 -11.27 -8.93
CA SER A 48 8.64 -11.35 -8.87
C SER A 48 9.37 -10.26 -9.65
N SER A 49 8.63 -9.36 -10.32
CA SER A 49 9.17 -8.30 -11.17
C SER A 49 9.26 -6.97 -10.41
N ALA A 50 10.31 -6.19 -10.66
CA ALA A 50 10.42 -4.84 -10.12
C ALA A 50 9.44 -3.90 -10.85
N VAL A 51 8.38 -3.48 -10.17
CA VAL A 51 7.33 -2.59 -10.73
C VAL A 51 7.15 -1.35 -9.86
N SER A 52 7.19 -0.19 -10.50
CA SER A 52 6.80 1.10 -9.90
C SER A 52 5.42 1.52 -10.41
N VAL A 53 4.55 1.93 -9.50
CA VAL A 53 3.17 2.33 -9.81
C VAL A 53 2.96 3.76 -9.32
N PHE A 54 2.46 4.62 -10.19
CA PHE A 54 1.95 5.94 -9.83
C PHE A 54 0.42 5.88 -9.77
N THR A 55 -0.15 6.18 -8.61
CA THR A 55 -1.60 6.23 -8.43
C THR A 55 -2.15 7.59 -8.87
N ARG A 56 -3.48 7.68 -8.99
CA ARG A 56 -4.16 8.96 -9.22
C ARG A 56 -3.81 10.00 -8.15
N ALA A 57 -3.77 9.60 -6.88
CA ALA A 57 -3.43 10.48 -5.77
C ALA A 57 -1.98 10.98 -5.87
N ASP A 58 -1.05 10.14 -6.32
CA ASP A 58 0.33 10.56 -6.57
C ASP A 58 0.39 11.62 -7.67
N ILE A 59 -0.32 11.43 -8.78
CA ILE A 59 -0.32 12.39 -9.89
C ILE A 59 -0.93 13.73 -9.44
N GLU A 60 -2.00 13.72 -8.64
CA GLU A 60 -2.62 14.94 -8.12
C GLU A 60 -1.72 15.71 -7.16
N ARG A 61 -0.98 14.98 -6.32
CA ARG A 61 0.00 15.56 -5.39
C ARG A 61 1.21 16.12 -6.13
N LEU A 62 1.72 15.38 -7.11
CA LEU A 62 2.96 15.72 -7.82
C LEU A 62 2.74 16.72 -8.96
N ARG A 63 1.52 16.80 -9.51
CA ARG A 63 1.11 17.66 -10.65
C ARG A 63 2.14 17.73 -11.78
N PRO A 64 2.57 16.57 -12.33
CA PRO A 64 3.55 16.54 -13.41
C PRO A 64 2.95 17.14 -14.69
N ALA A 65 3.76 17.82 -15.49
CA ALA A 65 3.35 18.33 -16.79
C ALA A 65 3.31 17.21 -17.85
N SER A 66 4.01 16.09 -17.64
CA SER A 66 4.06 14.95 -18.56
C SER A 66 4.39 13.63 -17.87
N VAL A 67 4.17 12.52 -18.58
CA VAL A 67 4.56 11.17 -18.11
C VAL A 67 6.08 11.04 -17.94
N ASN A 68 6.87 11.70 -18.79
CA ASN A 68 8.34 11.68 -18.69
C ASN A 68 8.82 12.27 -17.35
N GLU A 69 8.14 13.29 -16.85
CA GLU A 69 8.45 13.90 -15.55
C GLU A 69 8.16 12.94 -14.38
N LEU A 70 7.14 12.10 -14.51
CA LEU A 70 6.88 11.02 -13.55
C LEU A 70 7.97 9.95 -13.61
N LEU A 71 8.31 9.49 -14.82
CA LEU A 71 9.30 8.44 -15.03
C LEU A 71 10.70 8.83 -14.57
N ALA A 72 11.07 10.11 -14.68
CA ALA A 72 12.34 10.62 -14.19
C ALA A 72 12.52 10.50 -12.67
N ARG A 73 11.44 10.22 -11.91
CA ARG A 73 11.47 10.03 -10.45
C ARG A 73 11.64 8.57 -10.05
N VAL A 74 11.56 7.63 -11.00
CA VAL A 74 11.67 6.20 -10.73
C VAL A 74 13.16 5.81 -10.68
N PRO A 75 13.64 5.19 -9.60
CA PRO A 75 15.00 4.69 -9.52
C PRO A 75 15.30 3.70 -10.67
N GLY A 76 16.47 3.87 -11.30
CA GLY A 76 16.88 3.01 -12.42
C GLY A 76 16.26 3.35 -13.77
N VAL A 77 15.48 4.43 -13.88
CA VAL A 77 14.92 4.92 -15.15
C VAL A 77 15.66 6.18 -15.61
N GLN A 78 16.17 6.16 -16.84
CA GLN A 78 16.71 7.35 -17.51
C GLN A 78 15.79 7.71 -18.68
N VAL A 79 15.29 8.94 -18.68
CA VAL A 79 14.39 9.45 -19.73
C VAL A 79 15.16 10.42 -20.61
N VAL A 80 15.35 10.06 -21.88
CA VAL A 80 15.96 10.95 -22.88
C VAL A 80 14.85 11.69 -23.63
N GLN A 81 14.87 13.02 -23.56
CA GLN A 81 13.97 13.87 -24.34
C GLN A 81 14.64 14.22 -25.67
N LYS A 82 13.88 14.11 -26.77
CA LYS A 82 14.33 14.49 -28.12
C LYS A 82 14.07 15.97 -28.39
#